data_AF-A0A1M7RII0-F1
#
_entry.id   AF-A0A1M7RII0-F1
#
_cell.length_a   1.000
_cell.length_b   1.000
_cell.length_c   1.000
_cell.angle_alpha   90.00
_cell.angle_beta   90.00
_cell.angle_gamma   90.00
#
_symmetry.space_group_name_H-M   'P 1'
#
loop_
_entity.id
_entity.type
_entity.pdbx_description
1 polymer ?
#
loop_
_entity_poly.entity_id
_entity_poly.type
_entity_poly.pdbx_seq_one_letter_code
_entity_poly.pdbx_strand_id
1 'polypeptide(L)'
;MITRVILFIVFFFKVSGLLAQVNDTFVTVSPGLHLDRLKEKKEQILTYADSLNSYTQGALPVFLFDECFDTQASLWHDLHSPVSLRWKILKKVNNKAALKRILNTDDNRLDKKCSYGDRKESEFDIPMIDRSFRQLIRKRYDQLKEK
;
A
#
# COMPACT_ATOMS: atom_id res chain seq x y z
N MET A 1 -83.86 5.68 15.68
CA MET A 1 -83.32 6.58 16.71
C MET A 1 -82.05 5.94 17.26
N ILE A 2 -80.86 6.45 16.89
CA ILE A 2 -80.02 7.36 17.71
C ILE A 2 -79.36 6.51 18.82
N THR A 3 -78.05 6.22 18.86
CA THR A 3 -76.90 7.08 18.52
C THR A 3 -75.64 6.24 18.33
N ARG A 4 -74.80 6.62 17.37
CA ARG A 4 -73.38 6.29 17.29
C ARG A 4 -72.66 6.85 18.51
N VAL A 5 -71.78 6.09 19.16
CA VAL A 5 -70.61 6.67 19.84
C VAL A 5 -69.42 5.75 19.59
N ILE A 6 -68.60 6.19 18.66
CA ILE A 6 -67.24 5.71 18.41
C ILE A 6 -66.39 6.27 19.55
N LEU A 7 -65.77 5.42 20.37
CA LEU A 7 -64.75 5.87 21.32
C LEU A 7 -63.36 5.75 20.67
N PHE A 8 -62.90 6.86 20.13
CA PHE A 8 -61.51 7.11 19.76
C PHE A 8 -60.72 7.43 21.03
N ILE A 9 -59.73 6.60 21.41
CA ILE A 9 -58.63 7.05 22.28
C ILE A 9 -57.30 6.50 21.72
N VAL A 10 -56.73 7.34 20.87
CA VAL A 10 -55.32 7.62 20.58
C VAL A 10 -54.28 6.64 21.15
N PHE A 11 -53.76 5.77 20.29
CA PHE A 11 -52.43 5.18 20.45
C PHE A 11 -51.38 6.28 20.28
N PHE A 12 -50.68 6.65 21.35
CA PHE A 12 -49.46 7.45 21.25
C PHE A 12 -48.34 6.60 20.66
N PHE A 13 -48.26 6.56 19.33
CA PHE A 13 -47.01 6.20 18.65
C PHE A 13 -46.01 7.31 18.95
N LYS A 14 -45.00 7.03 19.78
CA LYS A 14 -43.80 7.85 19.83
C LYS A 14 -43.05 7.69 18.52
N VAL A 15 -43.41 8.50 17.53
CA VAL A 15 -42.55 8.79 16.39
C VAL A 15 -41.50 9.77 16.91
N SER A 16 -40.38 9.24 17.40
CA SER A 16 -39.18 10.05 17.58
C SER A 16 -38.62 10.32 16.19
N GLY A 17 -39.11 11.41 15.60
CA GLY A 17 -38.60 11.98 14.37
C GLY A 17 -37.15 12.41 14.53
N LEU A 18 -36.35 11.90 13.61
CA LEU A 18 -35.16 12.47 13.01
C LEU A 18 -34.94 13.98 13.32
N LEU A 19 -33.98 14.27 14.20
CA LEU A 19 -33.03 15.34 13.92
C LEU A 19 -31.74 14.63 13.52
N ALA A 20 -31.55 14.49 12.20
CA ALA A 20 -30.23 14.26 11.65
C ALA A 20 -29.41 15.51 11.97
N GLN A 21 -28.77 15.49 13.13
CA GLN A 21 -27.75 16.45 13.47
C GLN A 21 -26.61 16.18 12.47
N VAL A 22 -26.46 17.10 11.53
CA VAL A 22 -25.25 17.24 10.72
C VAL A 22 -24.14 17.58 11.72
N ASN A 23 -23.60 16.55 12.35
CA ASN A 23 -22.29 16.65 12.94
C ASN A 23 -21.34 16.61 11.75
N ASP A 24 -20.94 17.79 11.29
CA ASP A 24 -19.63 17.95 10.70
C ASP A 24 -18.62 17.48 11.75
N THR A 25 -18.39 16.17 11.78
CA THR A 25 -17.17 15.62 12.34
C THR A 25 -16.06 16.14 11.46
N PHE A 26 -15.56 17.32 11.79
CA PHE A 26 -14.14 17.59 11.62
C PHE A 26 -13.43 16.43 12.32
N VAL A 27 -13.03 15.43 11.54
CA VAL A 27 -12.06 14.44 11.95
C VAL A 27 -10.79 15.24 12.15
N THR A 28 -10.59 15.76 13.36
CA THR A 28 -9.29 16.22 13.83
C THR A 28 -8.43 14.97 13.88
N VAL A 29 -7.78 14.68 12.76
CA VAL A 29 -6.73 13.66 12.70
C VAL A 29 -5.70 14.09 13.74
N SER A 30 -5.66 13.38 14.86
CA SER A 30 -4.65 13.61 15.89
C SER A 30 -3.29 13.51 15.22
N PRO A 31 -2.45 14.56 15.29
CA PRO A 31 -1.13 14.54 14.64
C PRO A 31 -0.29 13.32 15.04
N GLY A 32 -0.50 12.77 16.25
CA GLY A 32 0.15 11.55 16.73
C GLY A 32 -0.17 10.30 15.92
N LEU A 33 -1.46 10.05 15.62
CA LEU A 33 -1.89 8.86 14.87
C LEU A 33 -1.33 8.84 13.44
N HIS A 34 -1.21 10.01 12.83
CA HIS A 34 -0.61 10.14 11.50
C HIS A 34 0.89 9.86 11.53
N LEU A 35 1.62 10.39 12.51
CA LEU A 35 3.07 10.17 12.66
C LEU A 35 3.40 8.69 12.92
N ASP A 36 2.62 8.01 13.77
CA ASP A 36 2.81 6.60 14.09
C ASP A 36 2.64 5.73 12.85
N ARG A 37 1.58 5.95 12.07
CA ARG A 37 1.33 5.22 10.82
C ARG A 37 2.44 5.44 9.78
N LEU A 38 2.98 6.66 9.69
CA LEU A 38 4.11 6.94 8.79
C LEU A 38 5.39 6.26 9.24
N LYS A 39 5.61 6.18 10.56
CA LYS A 39 6.74 5.48 11.15
C LYS A 39 6.65 3.98 10.86
N GLU A 40 5.50 3.34 11.07
CA GLU A 40 5.26 1.93 10.75
C GLU A 40 5.54 1.63 9.26
N LYS A 41 5.01 2.44 8.34
CA LYS A 41 5.29 2.30 6.90
C LYS A 41 6.79 2.39 6.59
N LYS A 42 7.50 3.30 7.26
CA LYS A 42 8.95 3.49 7.08
C LYS A 42 9.72 2.29 7.62
N GLU A 43 9.35 1.77 8.79
CA GLU A 43 9.93 0.56 9.38
C GLU A 43 9.71 -0.65 8.48
N GLN A 44 8.52 -0.83 7.93
CA GLN A 44 8.24 -1.93 7.00
C GLN A 44 9.12 -1.87 5.74
N ILE A 45 9.31 -0.68 5.15
CA ILE A 45 10.23 -0.48 4.01
C ILE A 45 11.69 -0.78 4.40
N LEU A 46 12.10 -0.47 5.63
CA LEU A 46 13.43 -0.80 6.14
C LEU A 46 13.58 -2.32 6.30
N THR A 47 12.61 -3.01 6.88
CA THR A 47 12.60 -4.47 7.03
C THR A 47 12.79 -5.18 5.69
N TYR A 48 12.09 -4.73 4.63
CA TYR A 48 12.30 -5.29 3.29
C TYR A 48 13.73 -5.03 2.79
N ALA A 49 14.26 -3.82 2.97
CA ALA A 49 15.62 -3.50 2.55
C ALA A 49 16.69 -4.31 3.31
N ASP A 50 16.48 -4.52 4.61
CA ASP A 50 17.37 -5.29 5.47
C ASP A 50 17.38 -6.77 5.11
N SER A 51 16.22 -7.33 4.71
CA SER A 51 16.16 -8.69 4.18
C SER A 51 17.00 -8.88 2.91
N LEU A 52 17.10 -7.85 2.06
CA LEU A 52 17.96 -7.86 0.87
C LEU A 52 19.43 -7.61 1.23
N ASN A 53 19.71 -6.69 2.15
CA ASN A 53 21.08 -6.42 2.60
C ASN A 53 21.72 -7.62 3.30
N SER A 54 20.93 -8.42 4.02
CA SER A 54 21.38 -9.61 4.74
C SER A 54 21.33 -10.89 3.91
N TYR A 55 20.82 -10.86 2.68
CA TYR A 55 20.71 -12.06 1.84
C TYR A 55 22.08 -12.67 1.53
N THR A 56 22.30 -13.90 1.99
CA THR A 56 23.52 -14.69 1.73
C THR A 56 23.28 -15.80 0.72
N GLN A 57 22.27 -16.64 0.95
CA GLN A 57 21.90 -17.78 0.09
C GLN A 57 20.50 -18.28 0.46
N GLY A 58 19.98 -19.21 -0.33
CA GLY A 58 18.69 -19.87 -0.07
C GLY A 58 17.50 -19.10 -0.65
N ALA A 59 16.33 -19.29 -0.03
CA ALA A 59 15.08 -18.72 -0.52
C ALA A 59 15.12 -17.19 -0.49
N LEU A 60 14.66 -16.59 -1.59
CA LEU A 60 14.52 -15.15 -1.69
C LEU A 60 13.31 -14.66 -0.86
N PRO A 61 13.36 -13.42 -0.33
CA PRO A 61 12.21 -12.81 0.33
C PRO A 61 10.97 -12.82 -0.55
N VAL A 62 9.84 -13.28 -0.02
CA VAL A 62 8.61 -13.54 -0.79
C VAL A 62 8.09 -12.30 -1.53
N PHE A 63 8.29 -11.10 -0.97
CA PHE A 63 7.85 -9.85 -1.60
C PHE A 63 8.51 -9.58 -2.97
N LEU A 64 9.66 -10.19 -3.27
CA LEU A 64 10.29 -10.10 -4.59
C LEU A 64 9.48 -10.80 -5.69
N PHE A 65 8.52 -11.65 -5.31
CA PHE A 65 7.65 -12.38 -6.21
C PHE A 65 6.25 -11.78 -6.33
N ASP A 66 5.99 -10.64 -5.69
CA ASP A 66 4.81 -9.83 -5.95
C ASP A 66 5.15 -8.83 -7.05
N GLU A 67 4.90 -9.19 -8.32
CA GLU A 67 5.20 -8.31 -9.44
C GLU A 67 4.50 -6.94 -9.33
N CYS A 68 3.34 -6.89 -8.68
CA CYS A 68 2.50 -5.72 -8.48
C CYS A 68 2.66 -5.08 -7.09
N PHE A 69 3.77 -5.35 -6.39
CA PHE A 69 4.03 -4.81 -5.05
C PHE A 69 3.85 -3.28 -4.95
N ASP A 70 4.10 -2.54 -6.03
CA ASP A 70 3.91 -1.09 -6.06
C ASP A 70 2.44 -0.64 -5.92
N THR A 71 1.46 -1.49 -6.22
CA THR A 71 0.02 -1.15 -6.14
C THR A 71 -0.52 -1.17 -4.71
N GLN A 72 0.31 -1.49 -3.72
CA GLN A 72 -0.07 -1.48 -2.30
C GLN A 72 -0.17 -0.03 -1.79
N ALA A 73 -1.24 0.67 -2.18
CA ALA A 73 -1.47 2.08 -1.86
C ALA A 73 -1.50 2.35 -0.33
N SER A 74 -1.79 1.34 0.48
CA SER A 74 -1.69 1.40 1.94
C SER A 74 -0.28 1.75 2.43
N LEU A 75 0.76 1.44 1.65
CA LEU A 75 2.17 1.73 1.96
C LEU A 75 2.67 3.06 1.38
N TRP A 76 1.85 3.73 0.57
CA TRP A 76 2.17 5.06 0.05
C TRP A 76 2.05 6.12 1.16
N HIS A 77 2.73 7.24 1.00
CA HIS A 77 2.59 8.36 1.94
C HIS A 77 1.22 9.02 1.77
N ASP A 78 0.84 9.27 0.52
CA ASP A 78 -0.43 9.81 0.07
C ASP A 78 -0.84 9.16 -1.27
N LEU A 79 -2.11 9.32 -1.66
CA LEU A 79 -2.66 8.75 -2.91
C LEU A 79 -2.49 9.67 -4.12
N HIS A 80 -2.11 10.93 -3.91
CA HIS A 80 -1.95 11.92 -4.98
C HIS A 80 -0.56 11.86 -5.62
N SER A 81 0.40 11.23 -4.94
CA SER A 81 1.78 11.05 -5.38
C SER A 81 2.15 9.56 -5.34
N PRO A 82 1.66 8.75 -6.29
CA PRO A 82 2.04 7.34 -6.38
C PRO A 82 3.56 7.16 -6.42
N VAL A 83 4.05 6.11 -5.77
CA VAL A 83 5.48 5.81 -5.68
C VAL A 83 5.76 4.36 -6.04
N SER A 84 6.93 4.11 -6.63
CA SER A 84 7.47 2.74 -6.67
C SER A 84 7.99 2.36 -5.29
N LEU A 85 7.23 1.53 -4.59
CA LEU A 85 7.61 0.90 -3.33
C LEU A 85 8.83 -0.02 -3.52
N ARG A 86 8.85 -0.81 -4.59
CA ARG A 86 9.99 -1.67 -4.98
C ARG A 86 11.26 -0.84 -5.12
N TRP A 87 11.20 0.29 -5.84
CA TRP A 87 12.35 1.18 -5.96
C TRP A 87 12.71 1.88 -4.64
N LYS A 88 11.72 2.24 -3.82
CA LYS A 88 11.93 2.83 -2.49
C LYS A 88 12.69 1.88 -1.55
N ILE A 89 12.39 0.59 -1.59
CA ILE A 89 13.12 -0.47 -0.90
C ILE A 89 14.55 -0.56 -1.44
N LEU A 90 14.72 -0.71 -2.76
CA LEU A 90 16.04 -0.89 -3.38
C LEU A 90 17.00 0.28 -3.15
N LYS A 91 16.50 1.52 -3.09
CA LYS A 91 17.31 2.69 -2.74
C LYS A 91 17.96 2.60 -1.35
N LYS A 92 17.41 1.80 -0.44
CA LYS A 92 17.97 1.55 0.90
C LYS A 92 18.94 0.36 0.94
N VAL A 93 18.96 -0.47 -0.11
CA VAL A 93 19.91 -1.58 -0.22
C VAL A 93 21.29 -1.03 -0.60
N ASN A 94 22.31 -1.36 0.18
CA ASN A 94 23.69 -0.90 -0.01
C ASN A 94 24.70 -2.06 -0.15
N ASN A 95 24.24 -3.31 0.06
CA ASN A 95 25.06 -4.49 -0.12
C ASN A 95 25.09 -4.93 -1.59
N LYS A 96 26.09 -4.43 -2.34
CA LYS A 96 26.27 -4.78 -3.76
C LYS A 96 26.47 -6.29 -3.97
N ALA A 97 27.15 -6.97 -3.04
CA ALA A 97 27.37 -8.41 -3.14
C ALA A 97 26.06 -9.21 -2.98
N ALA A 98 25.16 -8.79 -2.09
CA ALA A 98 23.85 -9.41 -1.95
C ALA A 98 23.01 -9.25 -3.22
N LEU A 99 22.98 -8.04 -3.80
CA LEU A 99 22.31 -7.82 -5.09
C LEU A 99 22.89 -8.69 -6.21
N LYS A 100 24.22 -8.85 -6.27
CA LYS A 100 24.88 -9.76 -7.23
C LYS A 100 24.38 -11.20 -7.07
N ARG A 101 24.32 -11.69 -5.82
CA ARG A 101 23.82 -13.04 -5.53
C ARG A 101 22.37 -13.22 -5.97
N ILE A 102 21.51 -12.26 -5.67
CA ILE A 102 20.10 -12.29 -6.11
C ILE A 102 20.01 -12.30 -7.64
N LEU A 103 20.77 -11.45 -8.34
CA LEU A 103 20.79 -11.41 -9.81
C LEU A 103 21.28 -12.70 -10.46
N ASN A 104 22.14 -13.45 -9.77
CA ASN A 104 22.66 -14.74 -10.23
C ASN A 104 21.71 -15.91 -9.94
N THR A 105 20.57 -15.68 -9.29
CA THR A 105 19.54 -16.72 -9.15
C THR A 105 18.80 -16.93 -10.47
N ASP A 106 18.55 -18.20 -10.79
CA ASP A 106 17.74 -18.63 -11.94
C ASP A 106 16.24 -18.69 -11.59
N ASP A 107 15.75 -17.69 -10.85
CA ASP A 107 14.33 -17.59 -10.48
C ASP A 107 13.59 -16.68 -11.45
N ASN A 108 12.86 -17.28 -12.40
CA ASN A 108 12.11 -16.56 -13.43
C ASN A 108 11.00 -15.66 -12.87
N ARG A 109 10.58 -15.83 -11.60
CA ARG A 109 9.57 -14.98 -10.98
C ARG A 109 10.06 -13.54 -10.84
N LEU A 110 11.38 -13.34 -10.73
CA LEU A 110 11.99 -12.00 -10.69
C LEU A 110 11.83 -11.23 -12.00
N ASP A 111 11.55 -11.92 -13.11
CA ASP A 111 11.41 -11.33 -14.44
C ASP A 111 9.96 -10.94 -14.77
N LYS A 112 9.00 -11.34 -13.93
CA LYS A 112 7.60 -10.94 -14.08
C LYS A 112 7.43 -9.43 -13.90
N LYS A 113 6.55 -8.87 -14.74
CA LYS A 113 6.15 -7.46 -14.71
C LYS A 113 4.71 -7.37 -14.21
N CYS A 114 4.38 -6.27 -13.56
CA CYS A 114 3.00 -6.03 -13.16
C CYS A 114 2.14 -5.69 -14.38
N SER A 115 1.04 -6.43 -14.57
CA SER A 115 0.08 -6.16 -15.64
C SER A 115 -0.69 -4.84 -15.46
N TYR A 116 -0.61 -4.21 -14.28
CA TYR A 116 -1.14 -2.87 -14.05
C TYR A 116 -0.51 -1.84 -15.01
N GLY A 117 0.79 -1.98 -15.31
CA GLY A 117 1.50 -1.09 -16.23
C GLY A 117 1.04 -1.18 -17.68
N ASP A 118 0.34 -2.25 -18.06
CA ASP A 118 -0.17 -2.46 -19.42
C ASP A 118 -1.57 -1.84 -19.63
N ARG A 119 -2.21 -1.36 -18.54
CA ARG A 119 -3.56 -0.78 -18.60
C ARG A 119 -3.48 0.66 -19.08
N LYS A 120 -4.08 0.94 -20.24
CA LYS A 120 -4.16 2.31 -20.81
C LYS A 120 -4.92 3.30 -19.91
N GLU A 121 -5.77 2.82 -19.00
CA GLU A 121 -6.61 3.61 -18.10
C GLU A 121 -6.35 3.23 -16.63
N SER A 122 -5.09 3.16 -16.21
CA SER A 122 -4.76 2.97 -14.80
C SER A 122 -5.15 4.19 -13.97
N GLU A 123 -5.77 3.98 -12.81
CA GLU A 123 -6.15 5.03 -11.85
C GLU A 123 -4.95 5.86 -11.36
N PHE A 124 -3.78 5.23 -11.24
CA PHE A 124 -2.56 5.84 -10.75
C PHE A 124 -1.42 5.68 -11.76
N ASP A 125 -0.69 6.76 -12.03
CA ASP A 125 0.59 6.69 -12.73
C ASP A 125 1.69 6.31 -11.72
N ILE A 126 1.94 5.00 -11.59
CA ILE A 126 2.94 4.46 -10.66
C ILE A 126 4.30 4.43 -11.37
N PRO A 127 5.32 5.17 -10.89
CA PRO A 127 6.64 5.17 -11.51
C PRO A 127 7.23 3.76 -11.61
N MET A 128 7.90 3.42 -12.71
CA MET A 128 8.62 2.15 -12.90
C MET A 128 7.78 0.88 -12.77
N ILE A 129 6.44 0.97 -12.83
CA ILE A 129 5.53 -0.18 -12.72
C ILE A 129 5.76 -1.21 -13.85
N ASP A 130 6.21 -0.73 -15.02
CA ASP A 130 6.56 -1.50 -16.23
C ASP A 130 7.83 -2.36 -16.09
N ARG A 131 8.57 -2.20 -14.98
CA ARG A 131 9.81 -2.93 -14.71
C ARG A 131 9.57 -4.14 -13.82
N SER A 132 10.31 -5.21 -14.10
CA SER A 132 10.39 -6.38 -13.21
C SER A 132 11.32 -6.13 -12.03
N PHE A 133 11.21 -6.94 -10.97
CA PHE A 133 12.14 -6.85 -9.84
C PHE A 133 13.59 -7.06 -10.29
N ARG A 134 13.88 -8.00 -11.21
CA ARG A 134 15.24 -8.21 -11.73
C ARG A 134 15.80 -6.94 -12.38
N GLN A 135 15.00 -6.24 -13.17
CA GLN A 135 15.41 -4.98 -13.81
C GLN A 135 15.70 -3.89 -12.78
N LEU A 136 14.86 -3.76 -11.75
CA LEU A 136 15.07 -2.79 -10.68
C LEU A 136 16.31 -3.12 -9.83
N ILE A 137 16.51 -4.40 -9.50
CA ILE A 137 17.69 -4.90 -8.77
C ILE A 137 18.95 -4.63 -9.57
N ARG A 138 18.97 -4.92 -10.88
CA ARG A 138 20.11 -4.63 -11.76
C ARG A 138 20.41 -3.13 -11.80
N LYS A 139 19.40 -2.29 -12.00
CA LYS A 139 19.55 -0.83 -11.94
C LYS A 139 20.18 -0.37 -10.62
N ARG A 140 19.77 -0.95 -9.49
CA ARG A 140 20.36 -0.62 -8.19
C ARG A 140 21.80 -1.12 -8.05
N TYR A 141 22.07 -2.35 -8.51
CA TYR A 141 23.42 -2.93 -8.51
C TYR A 141 24.41 -2.06 -9.28
N ASP A 142 24.01 -1.57 -10.46
CA ASP A 142 24.83 -0.71 -11.31
C ASP A 142 25.11 0.67 -10.70
N GLN A 143 24.18 1.19 -9.87
CA GLN A 143 24.37 2.44 -9.13
C GLN A 143 25.36 2.33 -7.97
N LEU A 144 25.58 1.12 -7.44
CA LEU A 144 26.52 0.92 -6.35
C LEU A 144 27.93 0.76 -6.90
N LYS A 145 28.87 1.53 -6.34
CA LYS A 145 30.31 1.30 -6.58
C LYS A 145 30.75 0.02 -5.87
N GLU A 146 31.78 -0.64 -6.39
CA GLU A 146 32.47 -1.67 -5.61
C GLU A 146 33.02 -1.00 -4.34
N LYS A 147 32.78 -1.62 -3.18
CA LYS A 147 33.28 -1.17 -1.89
C LYS A 147 34.38 -2.11 -1.46
#